data_AF-A0A8T3XJC3-F1
#
_entry.id   AF-A0A8T3XJC3-F1
#
_cell.length_a   1.000
_cell.length_b   1.000
_cell.length_c   1.000
_cell.angle_alpha   90.00
_cell.angle_beta   90.00
_cell.angle_gamma   90.00
#
_symmetry.space_group_name_H-M   'P 1'
#
loop_
_entity.id
_entity.type
_entity.pdbx_description
1 polymer ?
#
loop_
_entity_poly.entity_id
_entity_poly.type
_entity_poly.pdbx_seq_one_letter_code
_entity_poly.pdbx_strand_id
1 'polypeptide(L)'
;MTIDKKELSRLSPGERIKKLKLMEEERKKEVDEIERLIRQSMQELKTDKIAEEVAPRQREVDISRLFETTGEGLERTAREEAPPVALMKGTKSYQAFVQTYEAYSKLTEMYASVSTGGSLTEEQVRAIGTIGERLNTAERYMTEGEKAASKLDASRAVLYKLKKETGLF
;
A
#
# COMPACT_ATOMS: atom_id res chain seq x y z
N MET A 1 -4.15 -13.29 48.78
CA MET A 1 -4.64 -12.93 50.14
C MET A 1 -4.44 -14.07 51.13
N THR A 2 -3.79 -13.80 52.27
CA THR A 2 -3.57 -14.79 53.34
C THR A 2 -4.63 -14.63 54.42
N ILE A 3 -5.35 -15.69 54.76
CA ILE A 3 -6.40 -15.63 55.79
C ILE A 3 -5.75 -15.53 57.17
N ASP A 4 -6.01 -14.45 57.91
CA ASP A 4 -5.57 -14.32 59.30
C ASP A 4 -6.50 -15.08 60.25
N LYS A 5 -6.08 -16.29 60.60
CA LYS A 5 -6.86 -17.21 61.45
C LYS A 5 -7.11 -16.65 62.86
N LYS A 6 -6.22 -15.79 63.38
CA LYS A 6 -6.36 -15.18 64.71
C LYS A 6 -7.45 -14.12 64.75
N GLU A 7 -7.69 -13.46 63.63
CA GLU A 7 -8.73 -12.43 63.51
C GLU A 7 -10.12 -13.08 63.39
N LEU A 8 -10.24 -14.15 62.58
CA LEU A 8 -11.48 -14.92 62.43
C LEU A 8 -11.93 -15.59 63.72
N SER A 9 -11.00 -16.08 64.56
CA SER A 9 -11.34 -16.72 65.84
C SER A 9 -11.91 -15.77 66.88
N ARG A 10 -11.66 -14.46 66.75
CA ARG A 10 -12.18 -13.41 67.66
C ARG A 10 -13.60 -12.98 67.33
N LEU A 11 -14.09 -13.28 66.12
CA LEU A 11 -15.45 -12.96 65.67
C LEU A 11 -16.45 -14.01 66.16
N SER A 12 -17.70 -13.56 66.37
CA SER A 12 -18.81 -14.47 66.61
C SER A 12 -19.04 -15.42 65.41
N PRO A 13 -19.63 -16.60 65.61
CA PRO A 13 -19.83 -17.56 64.52
C PRO A 13 -20.58 -16.99 63.30
N GLY A 14 -21.59 -16.16 63.51
CA GLY A 14 -22.35 -15.52 62.44
C GLY A 14 -21.52 -14.50 61.63
N GLU A 15 -20.76 -13.66 62.33
CA GLU A 15 -19.87 -12.67 61.69
C GLU A 15 -18.72 -13.35 60.94
N ARG A 16 -18.20 -14.46 61.48
CA ARG A 16 -17.17 -15.28 60.83
C ARG A 16 -17.67 -15.83 59.49
N ILE A 17 -18.88 -16.38 59.45
CA ILE A 17 -19.49 -16.89 58.21
C ILE A 17 -19.70 -15.76 57.20
N LYS A 18 -20.19 -14.59 57.65
CA LYS A 18 -20.39 -13.44 56.77
C LYS A 18 -19.07 -12.94 56.16
N LYS A 19 -18.01 -12.83 56.96
CA LYS A 19 -16.67 -12.43 56.50
C LYS A 19 -16.10 -13.45 55.52
N LEU A 20 -16.25 -14.75 55.79
CA LEU A 20 -15.80 -15.82 54.88
C LEU A 20 -16.52 -15.80 53.53
N LYS A 21 -17.85 -15.56 53.50
CA LYS A 21 -18.61 -15.43 52.26
C LYS A 21 -18.19 -14.22 51.42
N LEU A 22 -17.92 -13.08 52.05
CA LEU A 22 -17.41 -11.89 51.34
C LEU A 22 -16.05 -12.17 50.70
N MET A 23 -15.14 -12.84 51.42
CA MET A 23 -13.84 -13.23 50.88
C MET A 23 -13.97 -14.27 49.74
N GLU A 24 -14.98 -15.13 49.80
CA GLU A 24 -15.28 -16.09 48.72
C GLU A 24 -15.78 -15.37 47.46
N GLU A 25 -16.66 -14.37 47.59
CA GLU A 25 -17.10 -13.54 46.47
C GLU A 25 -15.97 -12.71 45.87
N GLU A 26 -15.09 -12.12 46.69
CA GLU A 26 -13.91 -11.40 46.21
C GLU A 26 -12.97 -12.33 45.43
N ARG A 27 -12.69 -13.53 45.96
CA ARG A 27 -11.89 -14.53 45.24
C ARG A 27 -12.52 -14.95 43.93
N LYS A 28 -13.84 -15.08 43.88
CA LYS A 28 -14.54 -15.43 42.63
C LYS A 28 -14.35 -14.33 41.58
N LYS A 29 -14.45 -13.06 41.96
CA LYS A 29 -14.17 -11.92 41.07
C LYS A 29 -12.71 -11.89 40.60
N GLU A 30 -11.75 -12.13 41.50
CA GLU A 30 -10.33 -12.23 41.15
C GLU A 30 -10.08 -13.36 40.13
N VAL A 31 -10.73 -14.53 40.32
CA VAL A 31 -10.63 -15.66 39.38
C VAL A 31 -11.21 -15.31 38.02
N ASP A 32 -12.40 -14.69 37.98
CA ASP A 32 -13.04 -14.27 36.73
C ASP A 32 -12.18 -13.24 35.98
N GLU A 33 -11.54 -12.31 36.70
CA GLU A 33 -10.65 -11.32 36.11
C GLU A 33 -9.35 -11.93 35.57
N ILE A 34 -8.74 -12.86 36.32
CA ILE A 34 -7.58 -13.62 35.85
C ILE A 34 -7.95 -14.44 34.61
N GLU A 35 -9.10 -15.09 34.59
CA GLU A 35 -9.55 -15.86 33.42
C GLU A 35 -9.76 -14.96 32.19
N ARG A 36 -10.34 -13.76 32.39
CA ARG A 36 -10.46 -12.76 31.33
C ARG A 36 -9.10 -12.32 30.79
N LEU A 37 -8.14 -12.03 31.68
CA LEU A 37 -6.77 -11.64 31.28
C LEU A 37 -6.08 -12.76 30.51
N ILE A 38 -6.19 -14.01 30.96
CA ILE A 38 -5.64 -15.18 30.24
C ILE A 38 -6.25 -15.28 28.85
N ARG A 39 -7.58 -15.13 28.71
CA ARG A 39 -8.24 -15.17 27.39
C ARG A 39 -7.78 -14.05 26.48
N GLN A 40 -7.62 -12.82 27.00
CA GLN A 40 -7.07 -11.69 26.24
C GLN A 40 -5.64 -11.97 25.78
N SER A 41 -4.75 -12.38 26.69
CA SER A 41 -3.36 -12.70 26.34
C SER A 41 -3.26 -13.86 25.35
N MET A 42 -4.14 -14.87 25.43
CA MET A 42 -4.19 -15.93 24.41
C MET A 42 -4.65 -15.42 23.04
N GLN A 43 -5.55 -14.44 22.98
CA GLN A 43 -5.97 -13.82 21.73
C GLN A 43 -4.85 -12.96 21.14
N GLU A 44 -4.19 -12.16 21.97
CA GLU A 44 -3.02 -11.35 21.57
C GLU A 44 -1.89 -12.22 21.03
N LEU A 45 -1.54 -13.33 21.70
CA LEU A 45 -0.54 -14.28 21.19
C LEU A 45 -0.94 -14.94 19.87
N LYS A 46 -2.23 -15.14 19.62
CA LYS A 46 -2.70 -15.66 18.31
C LYS A 46 -2.58 -14.60 17.24
N THR A 47 -2.94 -13.35 17.52
CA THR A 47 -2.77 -12.24 16.57
C THR A 47 -1.30 -11.94 16.30
N ASP A 48 -0.43 -12.02 17.29
CA ASP A 48 1.01 -11.79 17.14
C ASP A 48 1.67 -12.89 16.30
N LYS A 49 1.28 -14.15 16.49
CA LYS A 49 1.76 -15.26 15.64
C LYS A 49 1.30 -15.10 14.18
N ILE A 50 0.07 -14.64 13.96
CA ILE A 50 -0.41 -14.32 12.62
C ILE A 50 0.38 -13.13 12.05
N ALA A 51 0.68 -12.11 12.85
CA ALA A 51 1.47 -10.96 12.42
C ALA A 51 2.92 -11.34 12.07
N GLU A 52 3.56 -12.24 12.83
CA GLU A 52 4.89 -12.76 12.52
C GLU A 52 4.92 -13.68 11.29
N GLU A 53 3.86 -14.47 11.07
CA GLU A 53 3.76 -15.37 9.90
C GLU A 53 3.39 -14.60 8.61
N VAL A 54 2.64 -13.50 8.73
CA VAL A 54 2.25 -12.62 7.62
C VAL A 54 3.32 -11.56 7.33
N ALA A 55 4.19 -11.23 8.28
CA ALA A 55 5.32 -10.34 8.04
C ALA A 55 6.30 -11.00 7.06
N PRO A 56 6.48 -10.45 5.84
CA PRO A 56 7.37 -11.05 4.86
C PRO A 56 8.79 -11.02 5.41
N ARG A 57 9.44 -12.19 5.50
CA ARG A 57 10.86 -12.29 5.83
C ARG A 57 11.63 -11.38 4.86
N GLN A 58 12.32 -10.37 5.40
CA GLN A 58 13.15 -9.49 4.61
C GLN A 58 14.35 -10.30 4.09
N ARG A 59 14.24 -10.80 2.85
CA ARG A 59 15.40 -11.21 2.07
C ARG A 59 16.12 -9.96 1.64
N GLU A 60 17.44 -9.92 1.81
CA GLU A 60 18.27 -8.92 1.14
C GLU A 60 18.00 -9.03 -0.37
N VAL A 61 17.36 -8.00 -0.92
CA VAL A 61 17.06 -7.93 -2.35
C VAL A 61 18.33 -7.41 -3.01
N ASP A 62 19.04 -8.32 -3.68
CA ASP A 62 20.15 -7.95 -4.56
C ASP A 62 19.61 -7.20 -5.78
N ILE A 63 19.56 -5.87 -5.66
CA ILE A 63 19.10 -4.96 -6.70
C ILE A 63 20.09 -4.87 -7.88
N SER A 64 21.32 -5.36 -7.72
CA SER A 64 22.35 -5.30 -8.77
C SER A 64 21.93 -6.10 -10.01
N ARG A 65 21.29 -7.26 -9.78
CA ARG A 65 20.74 -8.13 -10.84
C ARG A 65 19.65 -7.48 -11.68
N LEU A 66 18.94 -6.46 -11.16
CA LEU A 66 17.91 -5.73 -11.91
C LEU A 66 18.51 -4.80 -12.97
N PHE A 67 19.79 -4.47 -12.86
CA PHE A 67 20.52 -3.62 -13.80
C PHE A 67 21.51 -4.40 -14.67
N GLU A 68 21.70 -5.70 -14.42
CA GLU A 68 22.56 -6.59 -15.21
C GLU A 68 21.90 -7.05 -16.52
N THR A 69 20.56 -7.06 -16.59
CA THR A 69 19.82 -7.35 -17.82
C THR A 69 19.59 -6.06 -18.61
N THR A 70 20.51 -5.79 -19.53
CA THR A 70 20.32 -4.88 -20.65
C THR A 70 18.94 -5.02 -21.29
N GLY A 71 18.09 -4.00 -21.08
CA GLY A 71 17.11 -3.48 -22.04
C GLY A 71 15.79 -4.22 -22.27
N GLU A 72 15.75 -5.55 -22.35
CA GLU A 72 14.57 -6.23 -22.95
C GLU A 72 13.61 -6.92 -21.95
N GLY A 73 14.08 -7.27 -20.75
CA GLY A 73 13.31 -8.07 -19.79
C GLY A 73 12.19 -7.30 -19.07
N LEU A 74 12.49 -6.07 -18.61
CA LEU A 74 11.54 -5.24 -17.84
C LEU A 74 10.34 -4.78 -18.67
N GLU A 75 10.53 -4.44 -19.95
CA GLU A 75 9.44 -4.11 -20.86
C GLU A 75 8.51 -5.31 -21.12
N ARG A 76 9.07 -6.52 -21.13
CA ARG A 76 8.31 -7.75 -21.35
C ARG A 76 7.47 -8.12 -20.13
N THR A 77 8.02 -8.04 -18.92
CA THR A 77 7.26 -8.32 -17.68
C THR A 77 6.15 -7.29 -17.45
N ALA A 78 6.39 -6.02 -17.78
CA ALA A 78 5.35 -4.98 -17.73
C ALA A 78 4.21 -5.21 -18.76
N ARG A 79 4.48 -5.91 -19.87
CA ARG A 79 3.46 -6.37 -20.82
C ARG A 79 2.68 -7.59 -20.35
N GLU A 80 3.29 -8.47 -19.55
CA GLU A 80 2.69 -9.72 -19.07
C GLU A 80 1.81 -9.55 -17.82
N GLU A 81 2.13 -8.61 -16.90
CA GLU A 81 1.30 -8.30 -15.71
C GLU A 81 0.18 -7.28 -15.96
N ALA A 82 0.12 -6.67 -17.15
CA ALA A 82 -1.05 -5.89 -17.53
C ALA A 82 -2.28 -6.80 -17.56
N PRO A 83 -3.45 -6.38 -17.04
CA PRO A 83 -4.69 -7.15 -17.15
C PRO A 83 -4.85 -7.60 -18.61
N PRO A 84 -5.28 -8.85 -18.88
CA PRO A 84 -5.15 -9.45 -20.19
C PRO A 84 -5.67 -8.48 -21.25
N VAL A 85 -4.75 -7.97 -22.08
CA VAL A 85 -5.05 -7.10 -23.21
C VAL A 85 -6.17 -7.67 -24.09
N ALA A 86 -6.34 -8.99 -24.05
CA ALA A 86 -7.42 -9.72 -24.69
C ALA A 86 -8.84 -9.44 -24.13
N LEU A 87 -9.00 -9.11 -22.84
CA LEU A 87 -10.31 -8.83 -22.21
C LEU A 87 -10.79 -7.37 -22.44
N MET A 88 -9.90 -6.45 -22.79
CA MET A 88 -10.26 -5.04 -22.99
C MET A 88 -10.14 -4.56 -24.45
N LYS A 89 -9.66 -5.41 -25.38
CA LYS A 89 -9.50 -5.07 -26.80
C LYS A 89 -10.84 -4.62 -27.41
N GLY A 90 -10.96 -3.33 -27.73
CA GLY A 90 -12.18 -2.71 -28.28
C GLY A 90 -12.95 -1.81 -27.30
N THR A 91 -12.55 -1.74 -26.04
CA THR A 91 -13.12 -0.80 -25.05
C THR A 91 -12.42 0.57 -25.14
N LYS A 92 -13.15 1.64 -24.79
CA LYS A 92 -12.58 2.99 -24.72
C LYS A 92 -11.46 3.11 -23.68
N SER A 93 -11.52 2.32 -22.60
CA SER A 93 -10.46 2.29 -21.57
C SER A 93 -9.17 1.68 -22.10
N TYR A 94 -9.23 0.59 -22.87
CA TYR A 94 -8.04 0.01 -23.51
C TYR A 94 -7.38 0.95 -24.50
N GLN A 95 -8.18 1.63 -25.33
CA GLN A 95 -7.65 2.65 -26.25
C GLN A 95 -7.00 3.80 -25.47
N ALA A 96 -7.62 4.28 -24.39
CA ALA A 96 -7.03 5.29 -23.52
C ALA A 96 -5.72 4.82 -22.89
N PHE A 97 -5.64 3.55 -22.47
CA PHE A 97 -4.44 2.94 -21.89
C PHE A 97 -3.28 2.89 -22.90
N VAL A 98 -3.50 2.34 -24.10
CA VAL A 98 -2.47 2.26 -25.16
C VAL A 98 -1.97 3.65 -25.54
N GLN A 99 -2.89 4.61 -25.72
CA GLN A 99 -2.52 5.98 -26.08
C GLN A 99 -1.73 6.68 -24.98
N THR A 100 -2.03 6.39 -23.71
CA THR A 100 -1.28 6.92 -22.57
C THR A 100 0.14 6.35 -22.52
N TYR A 101 0.30 5.06 -22.83
CA TYR A 101 1.62 4.44 -22.92
C TYR A 101 2.48 5.06 -24.03
N GLU A 102 1.91 5.22 -25.23
CA GLU A 102 2.61 5.86 -26.35
C GLU A 102 2.98 7.32 -26.05
N ALA A 103 2.07 8.05 -25.39
CA ALA A 103 2.31 9.42 -24.95
C ALA A 103 3.47 9.50 -23.95
N TYR A 104 3.51 8.59 -22.97
CA TYR A 104 4.60 8.50 -21.99
C TYR A 104 5.95 8.32 -22.67
N SER A 105 6.07 7.32 -23.55
CA SER A 105 7.34 7.02 -24.22
C SER A 105 7.83 8.20 -25.06
N LYS A 106 6.95 8.80 -25.87
CA LYS A 106 7.30 9.96 -26.71
C LYS A 106 7.74 11.17 -25.88
N LEU A 107 7.04 11.48 -24.79
CA LEU A 107 7.43 12.59 -23.92
C LEU A 107 8.75 12.32 -23.22
N THR A 108 9.01 11.07 -22.84
CA THR A 108 10.27 10.66 -22.19
C THR A 108 11.45 10.77 -23.17
N GLU A 109 11.27 10.36 -24.43
CA GLU A 109 12.28 10.54 -25.49
C GLU A 109 12.57 12.02 -25.75
N MET A 110 11.53 12.85 -25.86
CA MET A 110 11.68 14.31 -26.02
C MET A 110 12.35 14.95 -24.79
N TYR A 111 12.07 14.44 -23.59
CA TYR A 111 12.72 14.91 -22.38
C TYR A 111 14.19 14.52 -22.33
N ALA A 112 14.54 13.29 -22.75
CA ALA A 112 15.92 12.85 -22.84
C ALA A 112 16.74 13.71 -23.82
N SER A 113 16.15 14.09 -24.97
CA SER A 113 16.83 14.96 -25.93
C SER A 113 17.04 16.39 -25.40
N VAL A 114 16.08 16.95 -24.66
CA VAL A 114 16.20 18.28 -24.04
C VAL A 114 17.20 18.28 -22.88
N SER A 115 17.11 17.30 -21.99
CA SER A 115 17.97 17.19 -20.79
C SER A 115 19.45 16.95 -21.11
N THR A 116 19.75 16.45 -22.31
CA THR A 116 21.13 16.31 -22.82
C THR A 116 21.64 17.57 -23.55
N GLY A 117 20.88 18.68 -23.52
CA GLY A 117 21.25 19.96 -24.11
C GLY A 117 20.75 20.16 -25.54
N GLY A 118 19.90 19.27 -26.05
CA GLY A 118 19.22 19.44 -27.34
C GLY A 118 18.05 20.42 -27.27
N SER A 119 17.60 20.89 -28.44
CA SER A 119 16.42 21.74 -28.59
C SER A 119 15.28 20.99 -29.27
N LEU A 120 14.05 21.27 -28.87
CA LEU A 120 12.86 20.71 -29.53
C LEU A 120 12.63 21.35 -30.90
N THR A 121 12.24 20.54 -31.88
CA THR A 121 11.73 21.05 -33.15
C THR A 121 10.32 21.61 -32.99
N GLU A 122 9.88 22.50 -33.89
CA GLU A 122 8.51 23.01 -33.88
C GLU A 122 7.44 21.91 -33.96
N GLU A 123 7.73 20.82 -34.66
CA GLU A 123 6.85 19.65 -34.73
C GLU A 123 6.74 18.95 -33.38
N GLN A 124 7.84 18.82 -32.65
CA GLN A 124 7.85 18.25 -31.31
C GLN A 124 7.09 19.15 -30.33
N VAL A 125 7.27 20.47 -30.40
CA VAL A 125 6.50 21.45 -29.62
C VAL A 125 5.00 21.31 -29.85
N ARG A 126 4.56 21.22 -31.11
CA ARG A 126 3.15 20.97 -31.44
C ARG A 126 2.67 19.61 -30.90
N ALA A 127 3.47 18.56 -31.06
CA ALA A 127 3.15 17.23 -30.57
C ALA A 127 2.96 17.19 -29.05
N ILE A 128 3.78 17.93 -28.29
CA ILE A 128 3.66 18.06 -26.83
C ILE A 128 2.30 18.65 -26.44
N GLY A 129 1.84 19.68 -27.15
CA GLY A 129 0.52 20.26 -26.98
C GLY A 129 -0.60 19.24 -27.20
N THR A 130 -0.58 18.56 -28.34
CA THR A 130 -1.57 17.53 -28.69
C THR A 130 -1.56 16.35 -27.71
N ILE A 131 -0.39 15.94 -27.24
CA ILE A 131 -0.25 14.88 -26.23
C ILE A 131 -0.89 15.33 -24.90
N GLY A 132 -0.66 16.58 -24.48
CA GLY A 132 -1.26 17.13 -23.26
C GLY A 132 -2.79 17.09 -23.29
N GLU A 133 -3.41 17.50 -24.39
CA GLU A 133 -4.88 17.45 -24.55
C GLU A 133 -5.43 16.01 -24.53
N ARG A 134 -4.72 15.09 -25.17
CA ARG A 134 -5.08 13.67 -25.20
C ARG A 134 -4.99 13.03 -23.82
N LEU A 135 -3.96 13.33 -23.04
CA LEU A 135 -3.80 12.81 -21.66
C LEU A 135 -4.97 13.28 -20.76
N ASN A 136 -5.39 14.53 -20.88
CA ASN A 136 -6.56 15.05 -20.15
C ASN A 136 -7.87 14.38 -20.57
N THR A 137 -7.98 13.97 -21.83
CA THR A 137 -9.16 13.24 -22.34
C THR A 137 -9.15 11.79 -21.86
N ALA A 138 -7.99 11.13 -21.85
CA ALA A 138 -7.81 9.76 -21.39
C ALA A 138 -8.22 9.58 -19.92
N GLU A 139 -7.95 10.57 -19.06
CA GLU A 139 -8.35 10.58 -17.65
C GLU A 139 -9.85 10.34 -17.43
N ARG A 140 -10.70 10.81 -18.36
CA ARG A 140 -12.16 10.66 -18.26
C ARG A 140 -12.62 9.22 -18.48
N TYR A 141 -11.79 8.39 -19.09
CA TYR A 141 -12.11 7.01 -19.44
C TYR A 141 -11.39 5.98 -18.57
N MET A 142 -10.58 6.43 -17.61
CA MET A 142 -9.84 5.57 -16.68
C MET A 142 -10.42 5.66 -15.27
N THR A 143 -10.41 4.54 -14.55
CA THR A 143 -10.86 4.45 -13.14
C THR A 143 -9.73 4.79 -12.17
N GLU A 144 -10.04 5.16 -10.92
CA GLU A 144 -9.03 5.60 -9.95
C GLU A 144 -7.92 4.56 -9.68
N GLY A 145 -8.27 3.27 -9.62
CA GLY A 145 -7.29 2.19 -9.46
C GLY A 145 -6.35 2.05 -10.66
N GLU A 146 -6.83 2.35 -11.87
CA GLU A 146 -5.98 2.40 -13.06
C GLU A 146 -5.09 3.65 -13.04
N LYS A 147 -5.57 4.81 -12.56
CA LYS A 147 -4.80 6.08 -12.53
C LYS A 147 -3.56 5.99 -11.64
N ALA A 148 -3.72 5.54 -10.40
CA ALA A 148 -2.66 5.54 -9.39
C ALA A 148 -1.50 4.55 -9.68
N ALA A 149 -1.73 3.54 -10.52
CA ALA A 149 -0.70 2.62 -11.00
C ALA A 149 -0.21 2.92 -12.43
N SER A 150 -0.81 3.90 -13.14
CA SER A 150 -0.67 4.06 -14.59
C SER A 150 0.36 5.10 -15.02
N LYS A 151 0.90 4.84 -16.21
CA LYS A 151 1.68 5.74 -17.06
C LYS A 151 1.04 7.12 -17.29
N LEU A 152 -0.23 7.35 -16.96
CA LEU A 152 -0.91 8.64 -17.08
C LEU A 152 -0.27 9.72 -16.19
N ASP A 153 -0.11 9.43 -14.90
CA ASP A 153 0.48 10.37 -13.94
C ASP A 153 1.97 10.57 -14.22
N ALA A 154 2.66 9.51 -14.63
CA ALA A 154 4.03 9.58 -15.10
C ALA A 154 4.16 10.47 -16.36
N SER A 155 3.24 10.35 -17.32
CA SER A 155 3.23 11.19 -18.53
C SER A 155 3.01 12.66 -18.19
N ARG A 156 2.12 12.95 -17.24
CA ARG A 156 1.88 14.31 -16.75
C ARG A 156 3.10 14.91 -16.08
N ALA A 157 3.79 14.13 -15.26
CA ALA A 157 5.02 14.55 -14.60
C ALA A 157 6.13 14.86 -15.62
N VAL A 158 6.32 14.00 -16.62
CA VAL A 158 7.29 14.24 -17.70
C VAL A 158 6.89 15.45 -18.54
N LEU A 159 5.62 15.57 -18.92
CA LEU A 159 5.09 16.71 -19.66
C LEU A 159 5.34 18.04 -18.93
N TYR A 160 5.09 18.06 -17.62
CA TYR A 160 5.33 19.24 -16.79
C TYR A 160 6.81 19.62 -16.74
N LYS A 161 7.70 18.65 -16.53
CA LYS A 161 9.15 18.89 -16.53
C LYS A 161 9.64 19.41 -17.88
N LEU A 162 9.19 18.78 -18.96
CA LEU A 162 9.52 19.17 -20.33
C LEU A 162 9.09 20.62 -20.60
N LYS A 163 7.84 20.97 -20.30
CA LYS A 163 7.32 22.34 -20.44
C LYS A 163 8.13 23.36 -19.64
N LYS A 164 8.53 22.99 -18.42
CA LYS A 164 9.35 23.82 -17.55
C LYS A 164 10.73 24.09 -18.13
N GLU A 165 11.39 23.07 -18.66
CA GLU A 165 12.73 23.19 -19.24
C GLU A 165 12.73 23.92 -20.58
N THR A 166 11.65 23.82 -21.35
CA THR A 166 11.56 24.44 -22.68
C THR A 166 10.82 25.77 -22.70
N GLY A 167 10.32 26.24 -21.55
CA GLY A 167 9.55 27.49 -21.43
C GLY A 167 8.17 27.45 -22.09
N LEU A 168 7.60 26.25 -22.32
CA LEU A 168 6.29 26.06 -22.93
C LEU A 168 5.19 26.07 -21.85
N PHE A 169 4.90 27.23 -21.27
CA PHE A 169 3.78 27.41 -20.34
C PHE A 169 2.58 28.10 -21.01
#